data_AF-A0A353PI86-F1
#
_entry.id   AF-A0A353PI86-F1
#
_cell.length_a   1.000
_cell.length_b   1.000
_cell.length_c   1.000
_cell.angle_alpha   90.00
_cell.angle_beta   90.00
_cell.angle_gamma   90.00
#
_symmetry.space_group_name_H-M   'P 1'
#
loop_
_entity.id
_entity.type
_entity.pdbx_description
1 polymer ?
#
loop_
_entity_poly.entity_id
_entity_poly.type
_entity_poly.pdbx_seq_one_letter_code
_entity_poly.pdbx_strand_id
1 'polypeptide(L)'
;MKKTFLNQIIVLVMVLFLSTLLFSCEGDEPIPTVVEVKYNVIFDVNAGDDQVNNEPDVVRITSGAVVTQPSPNPSRNGFDFAGWYLTSATDGAQYVFSTPVTANLVLYAKWTITIQYFTVSLDFSGGGINSTQQIAEGDTVDEPAEPVRVGYRFAGWYIDQAFSSQYNFTNTVDDDFTIFAKWVQLVTVTFNQNYQDAPSATQQILDINETAVTPESPVRSAYTFGGWFMDAEGTTPYEFPAVVENITVYAKWIENSTAITYTVELDYNYDGSPDNIIQTITEGGVISQPNTTRQNYRFLGWYLDQGTYLNRFSSSTPVTSDLMLYANWVHTYQLSINYNYSGSINPSGLVVDEGIAITVPQSPSRIGFTFAGWSDNSIGIIGFDFSEGIFENTAVYAQWSKTNVFEAEYLDFSDFFGWGFSGNATGTDAIVEDAAGVGQASNGRFVTYLYGKGITLLYEIYSDRNVSNVTLTLRLSGEVMDFYIQSTKTIGVLEEEPVYTVKVNDVALQYANISFTDVPSQSENTLLPFTDFIISVNVNLVEGKNTIALITDNALLMGGTMGATAPMVDCIKINTYAILTWNPILDNY
;
A
#
# COMPACT_ATOMS: atom_id res chain seq x y z
N MET A 1 -25.94 149.56 -25.65
CA MET A 1 -26.54 150.92 -25.71
C MET A 1 -26.84 151.34 -24.28
N LYS A 2 -26.07 152.31 -23.72
CA LYS A 2 -26.29 153.15 -22.51
C LYS A 2 -26.68 152.47 -21.17
N LYS A 3 -25.78 152.44 -20.16
CA LYS A 3 -25.62 153.41 -19.02
C LYS A 3 -26.46 152.98 -17.78
N THR A 4 -26.07 153.02 -16.50
CA THR A 4 -24.91 153.50 -15.72
C THR A 4 -25.11 153.06 -14.24
N PHE A 5 -24.02 152.75 -13.52
CA PHE A 5 -23.58 153.20 -12.18
C PHE A 5 -24.65 153.49 -11.09
N LEU A 6 -24.58 153.10 -9.81
CA LEU A 6 -23.51 152.91 -8.79
C LEU A 6 -23.89 153.79 -7.58
N ASN A 7 -24.06 153.21 -6.40
CA ASN A 7 -23.45 153.63 -5.10
C ASN A 7 -24.18 152.91 -3.95
N GLN A 8 -23.55 152.03 -3.15
CA GLN A 8 -22.46 152.26 -2.18
C GLN A 8 -22.87 153.21 -1.02
N ILE A 9 -22.67 152.95 0.29
CA ILE A 9 -22.10 151.83 1.07
C ILE A 9 -22.11 152.27 2.59
N ILE A 10 -22.06 151.32 3.54
CA ILE A 10 -21.42 151.39 4.91
C ILE A 10 -22.19 152.22 5.99
N VAL A 11 -22.40 151.87 7.27
CA VAL A 11 -21.68 151.14 8.37
C VAL A 11 -22.75 150.60 9.36
N LEU A 12 -22.85 149.30 9.68
CA LEU A 12 -22.27 148.54 10.82
C LEU A 12 -22.82 148.87 12.25
N VAL A 13 -23.26 147.80 12.94
CA VAL A 13 -23.10 147.46 14.39
C VAL A 13 -24.38 147.24 15.23
N MET A 14 -24.57 145.95 15.58
CA MET A 14 -25.05 145.32 16.83
C MET A 14 -26.53 145.35 17.29
N VAL A 15 -27.01 144.11 17.46
CA VAL A 15 -27.62 143.50 18.68
C VAL A 15 -29.15 143.61 18.88
N LEU A 16 -29.76 142.43 18.64
CA LEU A 16 -30.75 141.66 19.41
C LEU A 16 -32.18 142.18 19.67
N PHE A 17 -33.10 141.22 19.44
CA PHE A 17 -34.44 141.01 20.01
C PHE A 17 -35.54 142.03 19.69
N LEU A 18 -36.66 141.56 19.13
CA LEU A 18 -37.80 141.04 19.90
C LEU A 18 -39.09 141.03 19.04
N SER A 19 -39.66 139.82 18.95
CA SER A 19 -41.07 139.40 18.85
C SER A 19 -42.22 140.24 18.25
N THR A 20 -43.12 139.43 17.67
CA THR A 20 -44.61 139.42 17.74
C THR A 20 -45.47 140.17 16.72
N LEU A 21 -46.17 139.34 15.92
CA LEU A 21 -47.60 139.31 15.58
C LEU A 21 -48.26 140.50 14.86
N LEU A 22 -49.06 140.17 13.83
CA LEU A 22 -50.53 140.33 13.87
C LEU A 22 -51.24 139.63 12.68
N PHE A 23 -52.49 139.28 12.96
CA PHE A 23 -53.51 138.51 12.23
C PHE A 23 -53.98 139.09 10.88
N SER A 24 -54.52 138.22 10.01
CA SER A 24 -55.83 138.43 9.35
C SER A 24 -56.34 137.13 8.70
N CYS A 25 -57.67 137.00 8.59
CA CYS A 25 -58.47 135.86 8.15
C CYS A 25 -59.06 136.12 6.75
N GLU A 26 -59.13 135.13 5.84
CA GLU A 26 -60.21 134.88 4.84
C GLU A 26 -59.82 133.86 3.73
N GLY A 27 -60.77 132.99 3.35
CA GLY A 27 -61.05 132.57 1.95
C GLY A 27 -60.35 131.34 1.35
N ASP A 28 -61.16 130.36 0.89
CA ASP A 28 -60.82 129.11 0.19
C ASP A 28 -60.16 129.26 -1.21
N GLU A 29 -59.16 128.40 -1.51
CA GLU A 29 -58.88 127.82 -2.84
C GLU A 29 -58.31 126.38 -2.69
N PRO A 30 -58.63 125.41 -3.59
CA PRO A 30 -58.16 124.03 -3.47
C PRO A 30 -56.71 123.87 -3.98
N ILE A 31 -55.85 123.30 -3.13
CA ILE A 31 -54.45 122.95 -3.45
C ILE A 31 -54.43 121.62 -4.25
N PRO A 32 -53.65 121.49 -5.35
CA PRO A 32 -53.54 120.23 -6.07
C PRO A 32 -52.82 119.17 -5.21
N THR A 33 -53.43 118.00 -5.07
CA THR A 33 -52.88 116.84 -4.37
C THR A 33 -51.65 116.31 -5.11
N VAL A 34 -50.45 116.49 -4.55
CA VAL A 34 -49.24 115.78 -5.02
C VAL A 34 -49.29 114.37 -4.46
N VAL A 35 -49.55 113.38 -5.32
CA VAL A 35 -49.47 111.96 -4.94
C VAL A 35 -48.00 111.57 -4.90
N GLU A 36 -47.44 111.38 -3.70
CA GLU A 36 -46.11 110.77 -3.55
C GLU A 36 -46.15 109.33 -4.06
N VAL A 37 -45.37 109.03 -5.09
CA VAL A 37 -45.15 107.65 -5.54
C VAL A 37 -44.13 107.00 -4.61
N LYS A 38 -44.47 105.85 -4.03
CA LYS A 38 -43.59 105.03 -3.18
C LYS A 38 -43.38 103.65 -3.78
N TYR A 39 -42.18 103.10 -3.62
CA TYR A 39 -41.80 101.77 -4.07
C TYR A 39 -41.38 100.88 -2.91
N ASN A 40 -41.65 99.58 -3.03
CA ASN A 40 -41.18 98.54 -2.11
C ASN A 40 -39.78 98.07 -2.53
N VAL A 41 -38.84 98.08 -1.59
CA VAL A 41 -37.56 97.38 -1.69
C VAL A 41 -37.64 96.17 -0.76
N ILE A 42 -37.50 94.97 -1.32
CA ILE A 42 -37.57 93.70 -0.57
C ILE A 42 -36.15 93.14 -0.45
N PHE A 43 -35.72 92.82 0.76
CA PHE A 43 -34.43 92.16 1.03
C PHE A 43 -34.63 90.65 1.18
N ASP A 44 -34.31 89.91 0.13
CA ASP A 44 -34.34 88.45 0.09
C ASP A 44 -32.96 87.87 0.43
N VAL A 45 -32.82 87.30 1.61
CA VAL A 45 -31.58 86.68 2.09
C VAL A 45 -31.13 85.46 1.30
N ASN A 46 -31.98 84.92 0.41
CA ASN A 46 -31.62 83.93 -0.61
C ASN A 46 -30.77 82.76 -0.06
N ALA A 47 -31.09 82.25 1.14
CA ALA A 47 -30.31 81.19 1.80
C ALA A 47 -31.05 79.87 2.02
N GLY A 48 -32.26 79.69 1.48
CA GLY A 48 -33.08 78.49 1.71
C GLY A 48 -33.61 78.38 3.15
N ASP A 49 -33.97 77.16 3.58
CA ASP A 49 -34.58 76.86 4.89
C ASP A 49 -33.63 76.97 6.10
N ASP A 50 -32.34 77.25 5.89
CA ASP A 50 -31.29 77.27 6.94
C ASP A 50 -31.19 78.63 7.68
N GLN A 51 -32.30 79.37 7.77
CA GLN A 51 -32.35 80.77 8.23
C GLN A 51 -32.63 80.93 9.74
N VAL A 52 -32.00 81.95 10.34
CA VAL A 52 -32.36 82.51 11.65
C VAL A 52 -33.00 83.89 11.38
N ASN A 53 -34.31 83.92 11.12
CA ASN A 53 -35.21 85.06 10.79
C ASN A 53 -35.75 85.01 9.34
N ASN A 54 -36.89 84.36 9.17
CA ASN A 54 -37.37 83.86 7.88
C ASN A 54 -38.40 84.75 7.16
N GLU A 55 -38.41 86.07 7.42
CA GLU A 55 -39.33 86.99 6.74
C GLU A 55 -38.53 88.03 5.95
N PRO A 56 -38.76 88.16 4.62
CA PRO A 56 -38.08 89.16 3.82
C PRO A 56 -38.46 90.56 4.32
N ASP A 57 -37.45 91.37 4.65
CA ASP A 57 -37.67 92.73 5.11
C ASP A 57 -38.12 93.62 3.94
N VAL A 58 -39.18 94.41 4.13
CA VAL A 58 -39.78 95.25 3.09
C VAL A 58 -39.76 96.71 3.52
N VAL A 59 -38.96 97.51 2.83
CA VAL A 59 -38.86 98.95 3.06
C VAL A 59 -39.64 99.71 1.99
N ARG A 60 -40.52 100.63 2.42
CA ARG A 60 -41.25 101.55 1.51
C ARG A 60 -40.53 102.88 1.40
N ILE A 61 -40.14 103.27 0.19
CA ILE A 61 -39.36 104.49 -0.05
C ILE A 61 -39.98 105.39 -1.12
N THR A 62 -39.91 106.71 -0.94
CA THR A 62 -40.39 107.69 -1.93
C THR A 62 -39.54 107.62 -3.20
N SER A 63 -40.20 107.70 -4.36
CA SER A 63 -39.55 107.67 -5.68
C SER A 63 -38.42 108.70 -5.77
N GLY A 64 -37.22 108.24 -6.12
CA GLY A 64 -36.01 109.08 -6.24
C GLY A 64 -35.17 109.19 -4.97
N ALA A 65 -35.61 108.65 -3.82
CA ALA A 65 -34.77 108.51 -2.62
C ALA A 65 -33.93 107.23 -2.65
N VAL A 66 -32.89 107.17 -1.82
CA VAL A 66 -31.96 106.03 -1.72
C VAL A 66 -32.31 105.16 -0.51
N VAL A 67 -32.30 103.84 -0.69
CA VAL A 67 -32.53 102.88 0.41
C VAL A 67 -31.23 102.62 1.17
N THR A 68 -31.30 102.46 2.49
CA THR A 68 -30.14 102.10 3.31
C THR A 68 -29.97 100.60 3.38
N GLN A 69 -28.73 100.13 3.40
CA GLN A 69 -28.42 98.71 3.58
C GLN A 69 -28.86 98.22 4.98
N PRO A 70 -29.42 97.01 5.09
CA PRO A 70 -29.68 96.37 6.37
C PRO A 70 -28.41 96.25 7.22
N SER A 71 -28.52 96.55 8.50
CA SER A 71 -27.42 96.42 9.47
C SER A 71 -27.94 95.77 10.75
N PRO A 72 -27.34 94.65 11.23
CA PRO A 72 -26.16 93.98 10.66
C PRO A 72 -26.45 93.28 9.32
N ASN A 73 -25.40 92.93 8.58
CA ASN A 73 -25.52 92.07 7.40
C ASN A 73 -26.13 90.70 7.78
N PRO A 74 -26.85 90.03 6.87
CA PRO A 74 -27.34 88.69 7.13
C PRO A 74 -26.16 87.72 7.28
N SER A 75 -26.36 86.64 8.05
CA SER A 75 -25.38 85.56 8.22
C SER A 75 -25.94 84.23 7.71
N ARG A 76 -25.04 83.37 7.19
CA ARG A 76 -25.34 82.01 6.75
C ARG A 76 -24.19 81.10 7.15
N ASN A 77 -24.47 79.98 7.80
CA ASN A 77 -23.42 79.09 8.30
C ASN A 77 -22.62 78.47 7.13
N GLY A 78 -21.28 78.54 7.18
CA GLY A 78 -20.39 78.05 6.11
C GLY A 78 -20.23 78.98 4.89
N PHE A 79 -20.78 80.21 4.95
CA PHE A 79 -20.69 81.17 3.86
C PHE A 79 -20.44 82.61 4.34
N ASP A 80 -19.64 83.35 3.58
CA ASP A 80 -19.45 84.78 3.73
C ASP A 80 -20.51 85.59 2.94
N PHE A 81 -21.02 86.67 3.53
CA PHE A 81 -21.98 87.56 2.88
C PHE A 81 -21.27 88.46 1.84
N ALA A 82 -21.56 88.22 0.56
CA ALA A 82 -20.93 88.90 -0.57
C ALA A 82 -21.65 90.17 -1.03
N GLY A 83 -22.80 90.50 -0.45
CA GLY A 83 -23.57 91.71 -0.76
C GLY A 83 -24.98 91.44 -1.28
N TRP A 84 -25.71 92.52 -1.57
CA TRP A 84 -27.08 92.52 -2.09
C TRP A 84 -27.08 92.73 -3.61
N TYR A 85 -27.86 91.94 -4.35
CA TYR A 85 -27.83 91.86 -5.82
C TYR A 85 -29.23 92.02 -6.42
N LEU A 86 -29.33 92.55 -7.63
CA LEU A 86 -30.61 92.83 -8.30
C LEU A 86 -31.35 91.58 -8.79
N THR A 87 -30.72 90.40 -8.76
CA THR A 87 -31.30 89.14 -9.22
C THR A 87 -30.79 87.98 -8.35
N SER A 88 -31.60 86.93 -8.21
CA SER A 88 -31.18 85.65 -7.59
C SER A 88 -30.17 84.86 -8.45
N ALA A 89 -30.02 85.21 -9.74
CA ALA A 89 -29.04 84.60 -10.63
C ALA A 89 -27.59 84.92 -10.24
N THR A 90 -26.68 83.98 -10.50
CA THR A 90 -25.26 84.02 -10.11
C THR A 90 -24.48 85.18 -10.73
N ASP A 91 -24.94 85.74 -11.85
CA ASP A 91 -24.29 86.81 -12.64
C ASP A 91 -24.94 88.20 -12.49
N GLY A 92 -25.97 88.33 -11.67
CA GLY A 92 -26.62 89.62 -11.41
C GLY A 92 -25.65 90.71 -10.92
N ALA A 93 -25.95 91.96 -11.22
CA ALA A 93 -25.21 93.12 -10.72
C ALA A 93 -25.49 93.37 -9.23
N GLN A 94 -24.43 93.72 -8.47
CA GLN A 94 -24.55 94.13 -7.08
C GLN A 94 -25.30 95.47 -7.00
N TYR A 95 -26.23 95.58 -6.07
CA TYR A 95 -26.96 96.81 -5.83
C TYR A 95 -26.09 97.83 -5.09
N VAL A 96 -26.02 99.04 -5.64
CA VAL A 96 -25.29 100.16 -5.05
C VAL A 96 -26.29 101.01 -4.26
N PHE A 97 -26.17 101.04 -2.93
CA PHE A 97 -27.14 101.70 -2.03
C PHE A 97 -27.22 103.23 -2.17
N SER A 98 -26.34 103.87 -2.94
CA SER A 98 -26.49 105.27 -3.35
C SER A 98 -27.38 105.47 -4.59
N THR A 99 -27.90 104.41 -5.18
CA THR A 99 -28.77 104.47 -6.37
C THR A 99 -30.20 104.86 -5.96
N PRO A 100 -30.78 105.91 -6.56
CA PRO A 100 -32.18 106.27 -6.33
C PRO A 100 -33.14 105.15 -6.73
N VAL A 101 -34.10 104.84 -5.86
CA VAL A 101 -35.16 103.85 -6.13
C VAL A 101 -36.25 104.50 -6.97
N THR A 102 -36.43 104.01 -8.20
CA THR A 102 -37.41 104.52 -9.17
C THR A 102 -38.47 103.51 -9.59
N ALA A 103 -38.41 102.28 -9.05
CA ALA A 103 -39.39 101.21 -9.21
C ALA A 103 -39.31 100.23 -8.02
N ASN A 104 -40.29 99.34 -7.87
CA ASN A 104 -40.20 98.21 -6.92
C ASN A 104 -39.04 97.30 -7.33
N LEU A 105 -38.26 96.83 -6.37
CA LEU A 105 -37.16 95.89 -6.64
C LEU A 105 -36.92 94.93 -5.48
N VAL A 106 -36.43 93.73 -5.79
CA VAL A 106 -36.01 92.72 -4.82
C VAL A 106 -34.49 92.63 -4.86
N LEU A 107 -33.85 92.70 -3.70
CA LEU A 107 -32.42 92.56 -3.52
C LEU A 107 -32.13 91.20 -2.89
N TYR A 108 -31.32 90.40 -3.57
CA TYR A 108 -30.94 89.05 -3.17
C TYR A 108 -29.56 89.05 -2.53
N ALA A 109 -29.42 88.51 -1.32
CA ALA A 109 -28.10 88.26 -0.75
C ALA A 109 -27.35 87.22 -1.58
N LYS A 110 -26.06 87.47 -1.84
CA LYS A 110 -25.15 86.45 -2.38
C LYS A 110 -24.17 86.00 -1.31
N TRP A 111 -23.82 84.73 -1.41
CA TRP A 111 -23.02 84.00 -0.45
C TRP A 111 -21.82 83.40 -1.17
N THR A 112 -20.63 83.53 -0.58
CA THR A 112 -19.42 82.83 -1.04
C THR A 112 -19.08 81.74 -0.05
N ILE A 113 -18.78 80.53 -0.52
CA ILE A 113 -18.42 79.42 0.37
C ILE A 113 -17.11 79.72 1.08
N THR A 114 -17.05 79.45 2.38
CA THR A 114 -15.81 79.54 3.16
C THR A 114 -15.18 78.15 3.21
N ILE A 115 -14.02 77.97 2.57
CA ILE A 115 -13.28 76.69 2.56
C ILE A 115 -12.26 76.71 3.70
N GLN A 116 -12.34 75.73 4.60
CA GLN A 116 -11.31 75.49 5.61
C GLN A 116 -10.17 74.65 4.99
N TYR A 117 -8.93 75.01 5.29
CA TYR A 117 -7.74 74.26 4.90
C TYR A 117 -7.02 73.74 6.13
N PHE A 118 -6.53 72.50 6.03
CA PHE A 118 -5.69 71.83 7.03
C PHE A 118 -4.29 71.59 6.48
N THR A 119 -3.32 71.59 7.38
CA THR A 119 -1.91 71.35 7.12
C THR A 119 -1.57 69.90 7.40
N VAL A 120 -1.25 69.14 6.35
CA VAL A 120 -0.69 67.79 6.50
C VAL A 120 0.81 67.84 6.31
N SER A 121 1.57 67.43 7.33
CA SER A 121 3.02 67.35 7.30
C SER A 121 3.49 65.95 6.92
N LEU A 122 4.45 65.86 5.98
CA LEU A 122 5.07 64.62 5.55
C LEU A 122 6.49 64.55 6.11
N ASP A 123 6.69 63.74 7.14
CA ASP A 123 7.99 63.48 7.74
C ASP A 123 8.65 62.26 7.09
N PHE A 124 9.61 62.51 6.20
CA PHE A 124 10.34 61.47 5.48
C PHE A 124 11.30 60.68 6.37
N SER A 125 11.44 61.05 7.65
CA SER A 125 12.21 60.30 8.64
C SER A 125 13.63 59.95 8.17
N GLY A 126 14.28 60.90 7.47
CA GLY A 126 15.64 60.77 6.93
C GLY A 126 15.76 60.19 5.52
N GLY A 127 14.65 59.88 4.84
CA GLY A 127 14.63 59.42 3.44
C GLY A 127 14.30 60.50 2.40
N GLY A 128 14.39 61.78 2.77
CA GLY A 128 14.00 62.90 1.91
C GLY A 128 13.95 64.22 2.68
N ILE A 129 13.43 65.26 2.03
CA ILE A 129 13.18 66.56 2.65
C ILE A 129 11.73 66.59 3.11
N ASN A 130 11.50 66.89 4.39
CA ASN A 130 10.15 67.03 4.94
C ASN A 130 9.39 68.15 4.23
N SER A 131 8.12 67.90 3.93
CA SER A 131 7.25 68.82 3.18
C SER A 131 5.88 68.90 3.82
N THR A 132 5.09 69.89 3.44
CA THR A 132 3.70 70.04 3.88
C THR A 132 2.77 70.19 2.68
N GLN A 133 1.51 69.79 2.85
CA GLN A 133 0.42 70.02 1.91
C GLN A 133 -0.71 70.80 2.61
N GLN A 134 -1.35 71.71 1.88
CA GLN A 134 -2.57 72.41 2.32
C GLN A 134 -3.76 71.75 1.64
N ILE A 135 -4.61 71.09 2.43
CA ILE A 135 -5.72 70.27 1.93
C ILE A 135 -7.03 70.89 2.41
N ALA A 136 -8.01 71.05 1.51
CA ALA A 136 -9.33 71.53 1.92
C ALA A 136 -10.04 70.48 2.79
N GLU A 137 -10.86 70.91 3.74
CA GLU A 137 -11.68 70.01 4.56
C GLU A 137 -12.50 69.05 3.67
N GLY A 138 -12.37 67.75 3.92
CA GLY A 138 -13.06 66.71 3.15
C GLY A 138 -12.30 66.21 1.90
N ASP A 139 -11.20 66.84 1.49
CA ASP A 139 -10.32 66.34 0.43
C ASP A 139 -9.26 65.34 0.98
N THR A 140 -8.57 64.65 0.07
CA THR A 140 -7.52 63.66 0.40
C THR A 140 -6.11 64.21 0.21
N VAL A 141 -5.14 63.63 0.91
CA VAL A 141 -3.71 63.96 0.74
C VAL A 141 -3.18 63.38 -0.57
N ASP A 142 -2.40 64.15 -1.33
CA ASP A 142 -1.71 63.64 -2.51
C ASP A 142 -0.54 62.75 -2.08
N GLU A 143 -0.55 61.48 -2.48
CA GLU A 143 0.53 60.54 -2.15
C GLU A 143 1.85 61.00 -2.80
N PRO A 144 2.92 61.22 -2.00
CA PRO A 144 4.21 61.60 -2.55
C PRO A 144 4.85 60.42 -3.31
N ALA A 145 5.77 60.74 -4.22
CA ALA A 145 6.61 59.70 -4.84
C ALA A 145 7.34 58.88 -3.77
N GLU A 146 7.48 57.57 -4.01
CA GLU A 146 8.13 56.67 -3.07
C GLU A 146 9.54 57.18 -2.73
N PRO A 147 9.82 57.49 -1.45
CA PRO A 147 11.10 58.05 -1.09
C PRO A 147 12.23 57.01 -1.17
N VAL A 148 13.47 57.48 -1.19
CA VAL A 148 14.66 56.61 -1.24
C VAL A 148 15.61 56.96 -0.12
N ARG A 149 16.03 55.95 0.65
CA ARG A 149 17.03 56.08 1.71
C ARG A 149 18.08 54.99 1.57
N VAL A 150 19.34 55.37 1.34
CA VAL A 150 20.45 54.42 1.14
C VAL A 150 20.56 53.47 2.34
N GLY A 151 20.56 52.16 2.09
CA GLY A 151 20.63 51.11 3.12
C GLY A 151 19.31 50.79 3.81
N TYR A 152 18.18 51.32 3.32
CA TYR A 152 16.85 51.06 3.86
C TYR A 152 15.84 50.81 2.74
N ARG A 153 14.79 50.03 3.06
CA ARG A 153 13.60 49.85 2.25
C ARG A 153 12.46 50.69 2.81
N PHE A 154 11.69 51.35 1.94
CA PHE A 154 10.48 52.05 2.32
C PHE A 154 9.37 51.04 2.67
N ALA A 155 8.76 51.20 3.84
CA ALA A 155 7.72 50.28 4.35
C ALA A 155 6.34 50.93 4.45
N GLY A 156 6.18 52.16 3.95
CA GLY A 156 4.91 52.88 3.92
C GLY A 156 4.86 54.12 4.81
N TRP A 157 3.76 54.86 4.68
CA TRP A 157 3.44 56.03 5.49
C TRP A 157 2.57 55.66 6.68
N TYR A 158 2.82 56.25 7.84
CA TYR A 158 2.11 55.96 9.09
C TYR A 158 1.62 57.24 9.75
N ILE A 159 0.46 57.21 10.38
CA ILE A 159 -0.13 58.39 11.05
C ILE A 159 0.47 58.64 12.45
N ASP A 160 1.30 57.72 12.93
CA ASP A 160 1.95 57.78 14.24
C ASP A 160 3.44 57.46 14.17
N GLN A 161 4.24 58.10 15.03
CA GLN A 161 5.69 57.86 15.11
C GLN A 161 6.06 56.45 15.62
N ALA A 162 5.12 55.73 16.25
CA ALA A 162 5.34 54.35 16.68
C ALA A 162 5.12 53.34 15.53
N PHE A 163 4.74 53.81 14.34
CA PHE A 163 4.49 53.01 13.15
C PHE A 163 3.47 51.88 13.37
N SER A 164 2.45 52.16 14.18
CA SER A 164 1.40 51.22 14.53
C SER A 164 0.21 51.24 13.57
N SER A 165 -0.06 52.40 12.95
CA SER A 165 -1.20 52.64 12.08
C SER A 165 -0.75 53.20 10.72
N GLN A 166 -0.83 52.37 9.68
CA GLN A 166 -0.49 52.80 8.32
C GLN A 166 -1.52 53.82 7.84
N TYR A 167 -1.04 54.92 7.25
CA TYR A 167 -1.89 55.95 6.67
C TYR A 167 -2.45 55.47 5.33
N ASN A 168 -3.75 55.69 5.11
CA ASN A 168 -4.41 55.41 3.86
C ASN A 168 -4.73 56.72 3.15
N PHE A 169 -4.14 56.95 1.98
CA PHE A 169 -4.31 58.17 1.18
C PHE A 169 -5.73 58.37 0.64
N THR A 170 -6.64 57.40 0.79
CA THR A 170 -8.06 57.59 0.50
C THR A 170 -8.85 58.25 1.65
N ASN A 171 -8.24 58.48 2.81
CA ASN A 171 -8.89 59.12 3.95
C ASN A 171 -8.95 60.63 3.74
N THR A 172 -10.12 61.21 4.00
CA THR A 172 -10.35 62.66 3.95
C THR A 172 -9.68 63.36 5.13
N VAL A 173 -9.32 64.63 4.96
CA VAL A 173 -8.67 65.46 5.98
C VAL A 173 -9.70 66.34 6.68
N ASP A 174 -9.71 66.29 8.01
CA ASP A 174 -10.57 67.09 8.90
C ASP A 174 -9.82 67.75 10.08
N ASP A 175 -8.50 67.57 10.17
CA ASP A 175 -7.61 68.24 11.13
C ASP A 175 -6.16 68.30 10.61
N ASP A 176 -5.31 69.10 11.26
CA ASP A 176 -3.87 69.14 11.02
C ASP A 176 -3.20 67.86 11.57
N PHE A 177 -2.41 67.15 10.76
CA PHE A 177 -1.66 65.98 11.24
C PHE A 177 -0.33 65.78 10.50
N THR A 178 0.49 64.86 11.02
CA THR A 178 1.76 64.46 10.40
C THR A 178 1.73 62.98 10.06
N ILE A 179 2.19 62.62 8.87
CA ILE A 179 2.47 61.24 8.48
C ILE A 179 3.98 61.00 8.40
N PHE A 180 4.42 59.82 8.83
CA PHE A 180 5.80 59.45 9.01
C PHE A 180 6.17 58.29 8.06
N ALA A 181 7.26 58.45 7.32
CA ALA A 181 7.81 57.39 6.48
C ALA A 181 8.48 56.31 7.35
N LYS A 182 8.02 55.07 7.25
CA LYS A 182 8.66 53.92 7.91
C LYS A 182 9.75 53.36 7.03
N TRP A 183 10.91 53.12 7.64
CA TRP A 183 12.09 52.56 6.99
C TRP A 183 12.49 51.25 7.67
N VAL A 184 12.74 50.22 6.87
CA VAL A 184 13.34 48.97 7.35
C VAL A 184 14.78 48.93 6.88
N GLN A 185 15.72 48.73 7.81
CA GLN A 185 17.14 48.66 7.49
C GLN A 185 17.42 47.41 6.67
N LEU A 186 18.22 47.55 5.62
CA LEU A 186 18.67 46.44 4.78
C LEU A 186 20.04 45.95 5.26
N VAL A 187 20.20 44.63 5.31
CA VAL A 187 21.47 43.95 5.58
C VAL A 187 21.83 43.04 4.40
N THR A 188 23.12 42.80 4.22
CA THR A 188 23.66 42.02 3.11
C THR A 188 24.36 40.77 3.62
N VAL A 189 23.97 39.60 3.11
CA VAL A 189 24.75 38.35 3.25
C VAL A 189 25.53 38.12 1.97
N THR A 190 26.86 38.06 2.09
CA THR A 190 27.76 37.77 0.97
C THR A 190 28.24 36.32 1.04
N PHE A 191 28.03 35.56 -0.04
CA PHE A 191 28.39 34.15 -0.16
C PHE A 191 29.70 33.99 -0.94
N ASN A 192 30.81 33.88 -0.22
CA ASN A 192 32.15 33.74 -0.78
C ASN A 192 32.50 32.27 -1.00
N GLN A 193 32.78 31.86 -2.25
CA GLN A 193 33.11 30.47 -2.54
C GLN A 193 34.49 30.04 -2.03
N ASN A 194 35.33 30.94 -1.51
CA ASN A 194 36.52 30.60 -0.72
C ASN A 194 37.56 29.69 -1.44
N TYR A 195 37.82 29.94 -2.71
CA TYR A 195 38.96 29.36 -3.45
C TYR A 195 39.52 30.35 -4.49
N GLN A 196 40.76 30.11 -4.93
CA GLN A 196 41.42 30.93 -5.94
C GLN A 196 40.68 30.86 -7.28
N ASP A 197 40.50 32.00 -7.95
CA ASP A 197 39.79 32.12 -9.23
C ASP A 197 38.30 31.72 -9.17
N ALA A 198 37.70 31.71 -7.99
CA ALA A 198 36.27 31.51 -7.83
C ALA A 198 35.44 32.61 -8.55
N PRO A 199 34.23 32.28 -9.04
CA PRO A 199 33.26 33.29 -9.46
C PRO A 199 33.03 34.34 -8.37
N SER A 200 32.66 35.56 -8.79
CA SER A 200 32.33 36.64 -7.85
C SER A 200 31.29 36.17 -6.82
N ALA A 201 31.50 36.56 -5.56
CA ALA A 201 30.59 36.24 -4.47
C ALA A 201 29.18 36.74 -4.80
N THR A 202 28.17 35.90 -4.53
CA THR A 202 26.77 36.28 -4.66
C THR A 202 26.30 36.97 -3.38
N GLN A 203 25.27 37.81 -3.49
CA GLN A 203 24.75 38.58 -2.37
C GLN A 203 23.24 38.42 -2.25
N GLN A 204 22.75 38.38 -1.03
CA GLN A 204 21.34 38.57 -0.71
C GLN A 204 21.18 39.83 0.13
N ILE A 205 20.27 40.70 -0.28
CA ILE A 205 19.88 41.91 0.44
C ILE A 205 18.51 41.63 1.05
N LEU A 206 18.40 41.78 2.37
CA LEU A 206 17.23 41.40 3.14
C LEU A 206 16.92 42.48 4.18
N ASP A 207 15.69 42.48 4.70
CA ASP A 207 15.37 43.30 5.85
C ASP A 207 16.11 42.80 7.08
N ILE A 208 16.51 43.72 7.96
CA ILE A 208 17.17 43.39 9.21
C ILE A 208 16.29 42.45 10.06
N ASN A 209 16.89 41.40 10.62
CA ASN A 209 16.26 40.28 11.33
C ASN A 209 15.55 39.24 10.45
N GLU A 210 15.63 39.32 9.13
CA GLU A 210 15.23 38.21 8.26
C GLU A 210 16.34 37.15 8.13
N THR A 211 15.96 35.94 7.76
CA THR A 211 16.88 34.85 7.45
C THR A 211 17.21 34.85 5.97
N ALA A 212 18.49 34.75 5.62
CA ALA A 212 18.89 34.52 4.23
C ALA A 212 18.35 33.17 3.72
N VAL A 213 18.03 33.10 2.43
CA VAL A 213 17.64 31.85 1.78
C VAL A 213 18.90 31.07 1.44
N THR A 214 18.91 29.75 1.64
CA THR A 214 20.03 28.90 1.22
C THR A 214 20.23 29.01 -0.29
N PRO A 215 21.40 29.47 -0.77
CA PRO A 215 21.66 29.55 -2.21
C PRO A 215 21.85 28.15 -2.80
N GLU A 216 21.76 28.05 -4.13
CA GLU A 216 22.17 26.83 -4.83
C GLU A 216 23.62 26.48 -4.48
N SER A 217 23.89 25.19 -4.26
CA SER A 217 25.22 24.73 -3.85
C SER A 217 26.23 25.05 -4.97
N PRO A 218 27.34 25.76 -4.66
CA PRO A 218 28.35 26.05 -5.68
C PRO A 218 29.03 24.74 -6.13
N VAL A 219 29.52 24.73 -7.37
CA VAL A 219 30.21 23.59 -7.96
C VAL A 219 31.70 23.94 -8.13
N ARG A 220 32.57 23.02 -7.70
CA ARG A 220 34.02 23.10 -7.90
C ARG A 220 34.54 21.73 -8.36
N SER A 221 35.22 21.68 -9.51
CA SER A 221 35.75 20.43 -10.06
C SER A 221 36.68 19.73 -9.06
N ALA A 222 36.51 18.42 -8.89
CA ALA A 222 37.26 17.57 -7.94
C ALA A 222 37.05 17.86 -6.44
N TYR A 223 36.03 18.64 -6.06
CA TYR A 223 35.67 18.86 -4.66
C TYR A 223 34.16 18.67 -4.43
N THR A 224 33.78 18.27 -3.22
CA THR A 224 32.41 18.26 -2.73
C THR A 224 32.17 19.51 -1.87
N PHE A 225 31.03 20.18 -2.09
CA PHE A 225 30.61 21.32 -1.27
C PHE A 225 30.19 20.84 0.14
N GLY A 226 30.92 21.28 1.16
CA GLY A 226 30.76 20.88 2.55
C GLY A 226 29.90 21.83 3.39
N GLY A 227 29.27 22.84 2.79
CA GLY A 227 28.42 23.83 3.47
C GLY A 227 29.01 25.24 3.53
N TRP A 228 28.23 26.17 4.09
CA TRP A 228 28.61 27.56 4.35
C TRP A 228 29.06 27.74 5.80
N PHE A 229 30.08 28.56 6.02
CA PHE A 229 30.72 28.77 7.32
C PHE A 229 30.93 30.26 7.60
N MET A 230 30.94 30.65 8.88
CA MET A 230 31.14 32.04 9.32
C MET A 230 32.60 32.52 9.22
N ASP A 231 33.53 31.59 9.01
CA ASP A 231 34.97 31.81 8.90
C ASP A 231 35.55 31.13 7.66
N ALA A 232 36.64 31.69 7.12
CA ALA A 232 37.29 31.18 5.91
C ALA A 232 37.95 29.82 6.14
N GLU A 233 38.28 29.49 7.40
CA GLU A 233 38.86 28.22 7.82
C GLU A 233 37.85 27.06 7.87
N GLY A 234 36.55 27.36 7.74
CA GLY A 234 35.47 26.37 7.70
C GLY A 234 35.25 25.64 9.03
N THR A 235 35.35 26.36 10.15
CA THR A 235 35.24 25.82 11.51
C THR A 235 33.87 26.02 12.15
N THR A 236 33.18 27.14 11.86
CA THR A 236 31.87 27.50 12.43
C THR A 236 30.79 27.45 11.34
N PRO A 237 29.91 26.43 11.31
CA PRO A 237 28.84 26.34 10.31
C PRO A 237 27.89 27.54 10.36
N TYR A 238 27.45 28.00 9.19
CA TYR A 238 26.39 29.01 9.07
C TYR A 238 25.04 28.33 8.84
N GLU A 239 24.22 28.31 9.90
CA GLU A 239 22.90 27.66 9.93
C GLU A 239 21.75 28.62 9.56
N PHE A 240 22.02 29.64 8.73
CA PHE A 240 21.04 30.62 8.25
C PHE A 240 20.16 31.31 9.33
N PRO A 241 20.73 31.79 10.47
CA PRO A 241 19.97 32.57 11.45
C PRO A 241 19.53 33.93 10.89
N ALA A 242 18.61 34.58 11.61
CA ALA A 242 18.22 35.97 11.36
C ALA A 242 19.44 36.90 11.38
N VAL A 243 19.57 37.74 10.37
CA VAL A 243 20.76 38.56 10.14
C VAL A 243 20.53 39.97 10.67
N VAL A 244 21.41 40.42 11.56
CA VAL A 244 21.30 41.74 12.22
C VAL A 244 22.30 42.78 11.68
N GLU A 245 23.26 42.35 10.87
CA GLU A 245 24.29 43.19 10.27
C GLU A 245 24.82 42.57 8.97
N ASN A 246 25.63 43.29 8.21
CA ASN A 246 26.23 42.73 7.01
C ASN A 246 27.22 41.61 7.37
N ILE A 247 27.05 40.43 6.79
CA ILE A 247 27.92 39.27 7.04
C ILE A 247 28.49 38.71 5.73
N THR A 248 29.63 38.04 5.84
CA THR A 248 30.21 37.22 4.75
C THR A 248 30.36 35.80 5.26
N VAL A 249 29.88 34.84 4.48
CA VAL A 249 30.01 33.40 4.75
C VAL A 249 30.83 32.74 3.66
N TYR A 250 31.54 31.68 4.02
CA TYR A 250 32.56 31.04 3.20
C TYR A 250 32.19 29.59 2.90
N ALA A 251 32.31 29.17 1.65
CA ALA A 251 32.12 27.78 1.29
C ALA A 251 33.27 26.91 1.83
N LYS A 252 32.93 25.72 2.36
CA LYS A 252 33.91 24.68 2.67
C LYS A 252 33.96 23.66 1.55
N TRP A 253 35.17 23.28 1.15
CA TRP A 253 35.40 22.29 0.10
C TRP A 253 36.09 21.06 0.67
N ILE A 254 35.53 19.89 0.37
CA ILE A 254 36.11 18.59 0.70
C ILE A 254 36.71 18.06 -0.60
N GLU A 255 38.02 17.82 -0.65
CA GLU A 255 38.67 17.25 -1.83
C GLU A 255 38.10 15.85 -2.10
N ASN A 256 37.64 15.62 -3.33
CA ASN A 256 37.20 14.29 -3.74
C ASN A 256 38.47 13.46 -3.92
N SER A 257 38.87 12.70 -2.90
CA SER A 257 39.90 11.69 -3.08
C SER A 257 39.41 10.73 -4.17
N THR A 258 40.31 10.34 -5.07
CA THR A 258 40.04 9.23 -5.99
C THR A 258 39.58 8.05 -5.15
N ALA A 259 38.34 7.62 -5.34
CA ALA A 259 37.80 6.44 -4.68
C ALA A 259 38.84 5.32 -4.75
N ILE A 260 39.29 4.82 -3.60
CA ILE A 260 40.13 3.62 -3.58
C ILE A 260 39.27 2.52 -4.19
N THR A 261 39.76 1.89 -5.26
CA THR A 261 39.06 0.78 -5.91
C THR A 261 39.89 -0.47 -5.80
N TYR A 262 39.22 -1.59 -5.58
CA TYR A 262 39.79 -2.94 -5.59
C TYR A 262 39.28 -3.72 -6.79
N THR A 263 40.10 -4.63 -7.29
CA THR A 263 39.72 -5.59 -8.32
C THR A 263 39.22 -6.88 -7.69
N VAL A 264 38.04 -7.35 -8.11
CA VAL A 264 37.54 -8.68 -7.77
C VAL A 264 37.45 -9.52 -9.03
N GLU A 265 38.19 -10.63 -9.04
CA GLU A 265 38.19 -11.60 -10.12
C GLU A 265 37.35 -12.83 -9.73
N LEU A 266 36.42 -13.21 -10.59
CA LEU A 266 35.49 -14.33 -10.42
C LEU A 266 35.87 -15.44 -11.40
N ASP A 267 36.53 -16.47 -10.87
CA ASP A 267 36.97 -17.66 -11.58
C ASP A 267 35.92 -18.78 -11.51
N TYR A 268 35.34 -19.14 -12.67
CA TYR A 268 34.35 -20.21 -12.76
C TYR A 268 34.89 -21.59 -12.36
N ASN A 269 36.21 -21.76 -12.35
CA ASN A 269 36.91 -22.87 -11.70
C ASN A 269 36.47 -24.25 -12.23
N TYR A 270 36.34 -24.37 -13.55
CA TYR A 270 36.19 -25.65 -14.26
C TYR A 270 36.76 -25.57 -15.69
N ASP A 271 37.21 -26.71 -16.22
CA ASP A 271 37.78 -26.77 -17.57
C ASP A 271 36.76 -26.42 -18.66
N GLY A 272 37.15 -25.52 -19.57
CA GLY A 272 36.27 -25.04 -20.64
C GLY A 272 35.24 -24.01 -20.19
N SER A 273 35.41 -23.40 -19.01
CA SER A 273 34.60 -22.27 -18.58
C SER A 273 34.80 -21.03 -19.48
N PRO A 274 33.86 -20.08 -19.45
CA PRO A 274 34.12 -18.72 -19.95
C PRO A 274 35.31 -18.08 -19.21
N ASP A 275 35.84 -17.00 -19.80
CA ASP A 275 36.87 -16.17 -19.17
C ASP A 275 36.37 -15.60 -17.82
N ASN A 276 37.32 -15.37 -16.91
CA ASN A 276 37.05 -14.81 -15.59
C ASN A 276 36.39 -13.42 -15.70
N ILE A 277 35.44 -13.14 -14.80
CA ILE A 277 34.81 -11.82 -14.73
C ILE A 277 35.61 -10.95 -13.76
N ILE A 278 36.07 -9.78 -14.23
CA ILE A 278 36.80 -8.81 -13.42
C ILE A 278 35.88 -7.62 -13.12
N GLN A 279 35.71 -7.29 -11.84
CA GLN A 279 34.96 -6.13 -11.37
C GLN A 279 35.87 -5.15 -10.65
N THR A 280 35.67 -3.85 -10.89
CA THR A 280 36.32 -2.77 -10.14
C THR A 280 35.33 -2.19 -9.14
N ILE A 281 35.60 -2.38 -7.84
CA ILE A 281 34.69 -2.04 -6.74
C ILE A 281 35.33 -0.94 -5.89
N THR A 282 34.60 0.14 -5.62
CA THR A 282 35.03 1.15 -4.64
C THR A 282 35.13 0.53 -3.24
N GLU A 283 36.14 0.89 -2.46
CA GLU A 283 36.34 0.42 -1.07
C GLU A 283 35.02 0.52 -0.27
N GLY A 284 34.67 -0.58 0.40
CA GLY A 284 33.41 -0.71 1.14
C GLY A 284 32.19 -1.08 0.28
N GLY A 285 32.30 -1.03 -1.05
CA GLY A 285 31.30 -1.51 -1.99
C GLY A 285 31.17 -3.03 -1.99
N VAL A 286 30.16 -3.55 -2.68
CA VAL A 286 29.88 -5.00 -2.77
C VAL A 286 29.90 -5.48 -4.22
N ILE A 287 30.18 -6.76 -4.44
CA ILE A 287 30.21 -7.34 -5.79
C ILE A 287 28.81 -7.60 -6.34
N SER A 288 28.68 -7.58 -7.67
CA SER A 288 27.51 -8.15 -8.36
C SER A 288 27.81 -9.60 -8.77
N GLN A 289 26.99 -10.57 -8.39
CA GLN A 289 27.26 -11.97 -8.77
C GLN A 289 26.65 -12.29 -10.15
N PRO A 290 27.40 -12.93 -11.06
CA PRO A 290 26.87 -13.35 -12.35
C PRO A 290 25.89 -14.52 -12.19
N ASN A 291 24.86 -14.58 -13.04
CA ASN A 291 24.08 -15.79 -13.20
C ASN A 291 24.94 -16.84 -13.91
N THR A 292 25.15 -17.99 -13.27
CA THR A 292 26.04 -19.03 -13.77
C THR A 292 25.34 -20.37 -13.86
N THR A 293 25.64 -21.11 -14.94
CA THR A 293 25.09 -22.44 -15.18
C THR A 293 26.18 -23.35 -15.71
N ARG A 294 26.19 -24.59 -15.23
CA ARG A 294 27.07 -25.66 -15.72
C ARG A 294 26.23 -26.92 -15.87
N GLN A 295 26.26 -27.53 -17.05
CA GLN A 295 25.44 -28.71 -17.35
C GLN A 295 25.74 -29.85 -16.37
N ASN A 296 24.71 -30.43 -15.74
CA ASN A 296 24.80 -31.48 -14.73
C ASN A 296 25.54 -31.06 -13.44
N TYR A 297 25.66 -29.77 -13.15
CA TYR A 297 26.20 -29.29 -11.88
C TYR A 297 25.30 -28.21 -11.28
N ARG A 298 25.27 -28.14 -9.95
CA ARG A 298 24.65 -27.06 -9.20
C ARG A 298 25.71 -26.13 -8.61
N PHE A 299 25.48 -24.83 -8.74
CA PHE A 299 26.35 -23.80 -8.19
C PHE A 299 26.15 -23.67 -6.68
N LEU A 300 27.22 -23.82 -5.89
CA LEU A 300 27.19 -23.71 -4.42
C LEU A 300 27.53 -22.29 -3.91
N GLY A 301 28.24 -21.52 -4.73
CA GLY A 301 28.64 -20.15 -4.40
C GLY A 301 30.08 -19.84 -4.80
N TRP A 302 30.48 -18.63 -4.47
CA TRP A 302 31.84 -18.12 -4.64
C TRP A 302 32.61 -18.27 -3.33
N TYR A 303 33.88 -18.68 -3.41
CA TYR A 303 34.74 -18.98 -2.26
C TYR A 303 36.09 -18.29 -2.40
N LEU A 304 36.70 -17.93 -1.26
CA LEU A 304 38.03 -17.29 -1.22
C LEU A 304 39.17 -18.30 -1.39
N ASP A 305 38.90 -19.58 -1.15
CA ASP A 305 39.87 -20.67 -1.22
C ASP A 305 39.50 -21.68 -2.31
N GLN A 306 40.46 -21.93 -3.21
CA GLN A 306 40.35 -22.96 -4.22
C GLN A 306 40.59 -24.35 -3.59
N GLY A 307 39.75 -25.32 -3.95
CA GLY A 307 39.93 -26.73 -3.56
C GLY A 307 39.32 -27.13 -2.21
N THR A 308 39.53 -26.37 -1.14
CA THR A 308 38.94 -26.69 0.18
C THR A 308 37.50 -26.18 0.34
N TYR A 309 37.15 -25.08 -0.33
CA TYR A 309 35.84 -24.42 -0.28
C TYR A 309 35.27 -24.24 1.14
N LEU A 310 36.11 -23.82 2.10
CA LEU A 310 35.72 -23.59 3.49
C LEU A 310 35.30 -22.13 3.75
N ASN A 311 35.81 -21.17 2.99
CA ASN A 311 35.58 -19.74 3.18
C ASN A 311 34.65 -19.19 2.09
N ARG A 312 33.35 -19.44 2.27
CA ARG A 312 32.31 -18.93 1.36
C ARG A 312 32.25 -17.41 1.40
N PHE A 313 32.35 -16.76 0.25
CA PHE A 313 32.19 -15.32 0.11
C PHE A 313 30.71 -14.93 0.00
N SER A 314 30.27 -13.96 0.80
CA SER A 314 28.94 -13.40 0.70
C SER A 314 28.94 -12.21 -0.26
N SER A 315 27.97 -12.13 -1.18
CA SER A 315 27.80 -10.96 -2.05
C SER A 315 27.49 -9.68 -1.29
N SER A 316 27.12 -9.76 -0.01
CA SER A 316 26.91 -8.60 0.87
C SER A 316 28.17 -8.16 1.61
N THR A 317 29.29 -8.87 1.50
CA THR A 317 30.54 -8.51 2.18
C THR A 317 31.19 -7.30 1.50
N PRO A 318 31.45 -6.20 2.24
CA PRO A 318 32.19 -5.05 1.72
C PRO A 318 33.60 -5.44 1.25
N VAL A 319 33.98 -4.97 0.07
CA VAL A 319 35.31 -5.21 -0.53
C VAL A 319 36.29 -4.17 0.01
N THR A 320 37.34 -4.64 0.67
CA THR A 320 38.39 -3.80 1.30
C THR A 320 39.81 -4.16 0.83
N SER A 321 39.93 -5.07 -0.14
CA SER A 321 41.19 -5.49 -0.77
C SER A 321 40.88 -6.16 -2.11
N ASP A 322 41.88 -6.38 -2.96
CA ASP A 322 41.71 -7.18 -4.17
C ASP A 322 41.37 -8.64 -3.81
N LEU A 323 40.41 -9.23 -4.52
CA LEU A 323 39.91 -10.58 -4.24
C LEU A 323 39.96 -11.46 -5.48
N MET A 324 40.27 -12.73 -5.29
CA MET A 324 40.07 -13.79 -6.27
C MET A 324 39.07 -14.78 -5.68
N LEU A 325 37.94 -14.97 -6.37
CA LEU A 325 36.83 -15.80 -5.93
C LEU A 325 36.65 -16.97 -6.87
N TYR A 326 36.54 -18.18 -6.32
CA TYR A 326 36.40 -19.41 -7.07
C TYR A 326 34.98 -19.96 -6.94
N ALA A 327 34.34 -20.27 -8.07
CA ALA A 327 33.06 -20.94 -8.07
C ALA A 327 33.21 -22.38 -7.57
N ASN A 328 32.32 -22.79 -6.67
CA ASN A 328 32.20 -24.17 -6.23
C ASN A 328 30.96 -24.82 -6.86
N TRP A 329 31.13 -26.05 -7.35
CA TRP A 329 30.14 -26.80 -8.10
C TRP A 329 30.00 -28.19 -7.52
N VAL A 330 28.76 -28.66 -7.38
CA VAL A 330 28.48 -30.08 -7.07
C VAL A 330 27.84 -30.74 -8.28
N HIS A 331 28.31 -31.93 -8.66
CA HIS A 331 27.69 -32.70 -9.74
C HIS A 331 26.27 -33.09 -9.33
N THR A 332 25.35 -33.15 -10.29
CA THR A 332 23.96 -33.52 -10.05
C THR A 332 23.56 -34.72 -10.89
N TYR A 333 22.82 -35.65 -10.30
CA TYR A 333 22.24 -36.82 -10.97
C TYR A 333 20.72 -36.74 -11.03
N GLN A 334 20.14 -37.46 -11.99
CA GLN A 334 18.69 -37.62 -12.12
C GLN A 334 18.24 -38.87 -11.36
N LEU A 335 17.34 -38.68 -10.41
CA LEU A 335 16.60 -39.76 -9.77
C LEU A 335 15.19 -39.83 -10.36
N SER A 336 14.82 -40.96 -10.94
CA SER A 336 13.46 -41.21 -11.41
C SER A 336 12.72 -42.18 -10.49
N ILE A 337 11.46 -41.86 -10.18
CA ILE A 337 10.58 -42.73 -9.41
C ILE A 337 9.56 -43.34 -10.37
N ASN A 338 9.49 -44.66 -10.38
CA ASN A 338 8.57 -45.42 -11.19
C ASN A 338 7.59 -46.18 -10.28
N TYR A 339 6.31 -45.85 -10.35
CA TYR A 339 5.30 -46.58 -9.57
C TYR A 339 5.03 -47.99 -10.09
N ASN A 340 5.60 -48.35 -11.25
CA ASN A 340 5.68 -49.72 -11.74
C ASN A 340 4.30 -50.39 -11.95
N TYR A 341 3.31 -49.62 -12.43
CA TYR A 341 2.04 -50.16 -12.90
C TYR A 341 1.45 -49.32 -14.05
N SER A 342 0.68 -49.97 -14.93
CA SER A 342 0.05 -49.33 -16.07
C SER A 342 -0.96 -48.25 -15.64
N GLY A 343 -0.92 -47.09 -16.29
CA GLY A 343 -1.76 -45.94 -15.95
C GLY A 343 -1.24 -45.09 -14.78
N SER A 344 -0.11 -45.45 -14.18
CA SER A 344 0.56 -44.57 -13.21
C SER A 344 1.13 -43.32 -13.89
N ILE A 345 1.05 -42.18 -13.19
CA ILE A 345 1.77 -40.97 -13.57
C ILE A 345 3.02 -40.92 -12.69
N ASN A 346 4.17 -41.26 -13.28
CA ASN A 346 5.44 -41.18 -12.58
C ASN A 346 5.79 -39.69 -12.35
N PRO A 347 6.24 -39.31 -11.14
CA PRO A 347 6.67 -37.95 -10.89
C PRO A 347 7.88 -37.61 -11.78
N SER A 348 8.00 -36.33 -12.12
CA SER A 348 9.18 -35.80 -12.81
C SER A 348 10.45 -36.18 -12.05
N GLY A 349 11.51 -36.52 -12.78
CA GLY A 349 12.80 -36.86 -12.18
C GLY A 349 13.28 -35.78 -11.21
N LEU A 350 13.75 -36.19 -10.04
CA LEU A 350 14.37 -35.33 -9.04
C LEU A 350 15.84 -35.12 -9.43
N VAL A 351 16.30 -33.87 -9.39
CA VAL A 351 17.72 -33.55 -9.49
C VAL A 351 18.32 -33.60 -8.09
N VAL A 352 19.29 -34.49 -7.89
CA VAL A 352 19.97 -34.69 -6.61
C VAL A 352 21.44 -34.35 -6.75
N ASP A 353 22.02 -33.76 -5.72
CA ASP A 353 23.46 -33.56 -5.69
C ASP A 353 24.18 -34.88 -5.43
N GLU A 354 25.35 -35.02 -6.01
CA GLU A 354 26.23 -36.17 -5.82
C GLU A 354 26.49 -36.45 -4.34
N GLY A 355 26.38 -37.72 -3.96
CA GLY A 355 26.64 -38.21 -2.61
C GLY A 355 25.58 -37.85 -1.58
N ILE A 356 24.50 -37.16 -1.98
CA ILE A 356 23.39 -36.85 -1.07
C ILE A 356 22.41 -38.02 -1.02
N ALA A 357 22.14 -38.48 0.20
CA ALA A 357 21.06 -39.39 0.51
C ALA A 357 19.71 -38.68 0.38
N ILE A 358 18.69 -39.40 -0.04
CA ILE A 358 17.35 -38.82 -0.26
C ILE A 358 16.37 -39.35 0.78
N THR A 359 15.33 -38.57 1.08
CA THR A 359 14.26 -39.08 1.95
C THR A 359 13.44 -40.13 1.19
N VAL A 360 13.15 -41.26 1.85
CA VAL A 360 12.28 -42.30 1.32
C VAL A 360 10.96 -41.67 0.83
N PRO A 361 10.57 -41.86 -0.44
CA PRO A 361 9.30 -41.36 -0.93
C PRO A 361 8.12 -41.94 -0.15
N GLN A 362 7.04 -41.18 -0.01
CA GLN A 362 5.80 -41.68 0.59
C GLN A 362 5.33 -42.95 -0.15
N SER A 363 4.91 -43.95 0.62
CA SER A 363 4.40 -45.20 0.09
C SER A 363 3.22 -44.93 -0.84
N PRO A 364 3.29 -45.32 -2.13
CA PRO A 364 2.20 -45.13 -3.06
C PRO A 364 1.02 -46.05 -2.70
N SER A 365 -0.17 -45.70 -3.18
CA SER A 365 -1.37 -46.54 -3.08
C SER A 365 -1.80 -47.06 -4.44
N ARG A 366 -2.31 -48.30 -4.47
CA ARG A 366 -2.86 -48.95 -5.67
C ARG A 366 -4.03 -49.85 -5.24
N ILE A 367 -5.22 -49.59 -5.76
CA ILE A 367 -6.43 -50.33 -5.40
C ILE A 367 -6.24 -51.82 -5.69
N GLY A 368 -6.48 -52.67 -4.68
CA GLY A 368 -6.36 -54.13 -4.78
C GLY A 368 -4.94 -54.69 -4.65
N PHE A 369 -3.95 -53.85 -4.32
CA PHE A 369 -2.55 -54.25 -4.12
C PHE A 369 -2.02 -53.69 -2.81
N THR A 370 -1.05 -54.39 -2.22
CA THR A 370 -0.28 -53.94 -1.06
C THR A 370 1.07 -53.43 -1.54
N PHE A 371 1.44 -52.21 -1.16
CA PHE A 371 2.79 -51.69 -1.41
C PHE A 371 3.79 -52.43 -0.53
N ALA A 372 4.81 -53.02 -1.14
CA ALA A 372 5.79 -53.83 -0.43
C ALA A 372 7.14 -53.14 -0.23
N GLY A 373 7.47 -52.17 -1.08
CA GLY A 373 8.69 -51.38 -0.95
C GLY A 373 9.24 -50.92 -2.29
N TRP A 374 10.45 -50.36 -2.23
CA TRP A 374 11.18 -49.85 -3.38
C TRP A 374 12.32 -50.79 -3.76
N SER A 375 12.62 -50.83 -5.06
CA SER A 375 13.69 -51.64 -5.67
C SER A 375 14.43 -50.82 -6.71
N ASP A 376 15.65 -51.23 -7.05
CA ASP A 376 16.49 -50.61 -8.09
C ASP A 376 16.09 -51.01 -9.54
N ASN A 377 15.16 -51.97 -9.69
CA ASN A 377 14.70 -52.42 -10.99
C ASN A 377 13.24 -52.91 -10.95
N SER A 378 12.60 -53.04 -12.11
CA SER A 378 11.16 -53.33 -12.21
C SER A 378 10.72 -54.70 -11.65
N ILE A 379 11.64 -55.64 -11.45
CA ILE A 379 11.39 -57.01 -10.96
C ILE A 379 12.27 -57.30 -9.71
N GLY A 380 12.84 -56.26 -9.10
CA GLY A 380 13.98 -56.37 -8.21
C GLY A 380 13.65 -56.89 -6.81
N ILE A 381 14.71 -57.20 -6.07
CA ILE A 381 14.63 -57.44 -4.64
C ILE A 381 14.21 -56.13 -3.97
N ILE A 382 13.21 -56.21 -3.09
CA ILE A 382 12.79 -55.08 -2.28
C ILE A 382 13.92 -54.73 -1.31
N GLY A 383 14.28 -53.44 -1.23
CA GLY A 383 15.30 -52.97 -0.30
C GLY A 383 16.24 -51.92 -0.88
N PHE A 384 15.76 -51.07 -1.80
CA PHE A 384 16.54 -49.90 -2.20
C PHE A 384 16.86 -49.04 -0.96
N ASP A 385 18.14 -48.84 -0.69
CA ASP A 385 18.59 -48.07 0.47
C ASP A 385 18.69 -46.58 0.12
N PHE A 386 17.72 -45.83 0.61
CA PHE A 386 17.67 -44.38 0.42
C PHE A 386 18.65 -43.60 1.32
N SER A 387 19.28 -44.28 2.29
CA SER A 387 20.26 -43.67 3.19
C SER A 387 21.66 -43.55 2.57
N GLU A 388 21.91 -44.26 1.48
CA GLU A 388 23.14 -44.16 0.69
C GLU A 388 23.09 -42.97 -0.28
N GLY A 389 24.25 -42.39 -0.55
CA GLY A 389 24.39 -41.28 -1.48
C GLY A 389 24.17 -41.70 -2.94
N ILE A 390 23.61 -40.80 -3.76
CA ILE A 390 23.44 -41.03 -5.20
C ILE A 390 24.70 -40.59 -5.96
N PHE A 391 25.31 -41.49 -6.72
CA PHE A 391 26.54 -41.26 -7.50
C PHE A 391 26.37 -41.47 -9.01
N GLU A 392 25.15 -41.76 -9.46
CA GLU A 392 24.80 -41.90 -10.87
C GLU A 392 23.31 -41.63 -11.09
N ASN A 393 22.85 -41.59 -12.34
CA ASN A 393 21.43 -41.48 -12.63
C ASN A 393 20.72 -42.79 -12.21
N THR A 394 19.76 -42.68 -11.30
CA THR A 394 19.12 -43.84 -10.65
C THR A 394 17.62 -43.88 -10.95
N ALA A 395 17.08 -45.08 -11.16
CA ALA A 395 15.64 -45.32 -11.25
C ALA A 395 15.20 -46.24 -10.11
N VAL A 396 14.19 -45.83 -9.35
CA VAL A 396 13.60 -46.64 -8.28
C VAL A 396 12.18 -47.07 -8.64
N TYR A 397 11.84 -48.32 -8.36
CA TYR A 397 10.60 -48.96 -8.78
C TYR A 397 9.81 -49.43 -7.57
N ALA A 398 8.53 -49.04 -7.49
CA ALA A 398 7.61 -49.55 -6.48
C ALA A 398 7.30 -51.03 -6.76
N GLN A 399 7.27 -51.84 -5.69
CA GLN A 399 6.91 -53.24 -5.76
C GLN A 399 5.58 -53.48 -5.07
N TRP A 400 4.74 -54.31 -5.70
CA TRP A 400 3.34 -54.51 -5.32
C TRP A 400 3.05 -55.99 -5.17
N SER A 401 2.54 -56.39 -4.01
CA SER A 401 1.96 -57.72 -3.86
C SER A 401 0.44 -57.67 -3.96
N LYS A 402 -0.16 -58.79 -4.36
CA LYS A 402 -1.61 -58.98 -4.44
C LYS A 402 -1.99 -60.27 -3.75
N THR A 403 -3.03 -60.22 -2.93
CA THR A 403 -3.72 -61.42 -2.44
C THR A 403 -4.68 -61.90 -3.53
N ASN A 404 -4.39 -63.06 -4.11
CA ASN A 404 -5.24 -63.73 -5.08
C ASN A 404 -6.06 -64.80 -4.34
N VAL A 405 -7.36 -64.84 -4.58
CA VAL A 405 -8.29 -65.79 -3.96
C VAL A 405 -8.69 -66.82 -5.02
N PHE A 406 -8.57 -68.10 -4.66
CA PHE A 406 -8.92 -69.24 -5.50
C PHE A 406 -9.92 -70.11 -4.74
N GLU A 407 -11.16 -70.10 -5.19
CA GLU A 407 -12.28 -70.74 -4.51
C GLU A 407 -12.25 -72.26 -4.67
N ALA A 408 -12.62 -72.99 -3.62
CA ALA A 408 -12.58 -74.45 -3.64
C ALA A 408 -13.66 -75.04 -4.55
N GLU A 409 -14.81 -74.39 -4.67
CA GLU A 409 -15.94 -74.85 -5.47
C GLU A 409 -15.77 -74.61 -6.98
N TYR A 410 -14.72 -73.91 -7.41
CA TYR A 410 -14.35 -73.77 -8.82
C TYR A 410 -13.34 -74.82 -9.30
N LEU A 411 -13.01 -75.80 -8.46
CA LEU A 411 -12.13 -76.91 -8.82
C LEU A 411 -12.82 -77.94 -9.72
N ASP A 412 -12.05 -78.89 -10.26
CA ASP A 412 -12.60 -80.01 -11.02
C ASP A 412 -13.15 -81.09 -10.09
N PHE A 413 -14.47 -81.24 -10.13
CA PHE A 413 -15.21 -82.25 -9.36
C PHE A 413 -15.62 -83.46 -10.21
N SER A 414 -15.27 -83.55 -11.49
CA SER A 414 -15.78 -84.61 -12.40
C SER A 414 -15.58 -86.03 -11.87
N ASP A 415 -14.46 -86.29 -11.19
CA ASP A 415 -14.13 -87.57 -10.55
C ASP A 415 -14.19 -87.52 -9.01
N PHE A 416 -14.85 -86.50 -8.42
CA PHE A 416 -14.90 -86.34 -6.97
C PHE A 416 -15.83 -87.35 -6.29
N PHE A 417 -15.31 -88.02 -5.27
CA PHE A 417 -16.09 -88.83 -4.33
C PHE A 417 -15.62 -88.54 -2.90
N GLY A 418 -16.52 -87.92 -2.12
CA GLY A 418 -16.24 -87.47 -0.76
C GLY A 418 -17.08 -88.22 0.28
N TRP A 419 -16.51 -88.40 1.47
CA TRP A 419 -17.20 -88.99 2.63
C TRP A 419 -17.55 -87.91 3.65
N GLY A 420 -18.77 -87.96 4.17
CA GLY A 420 -19.24 -87.07 5.24
C GLY A 420 -19.43 -87.81 6.56
N PHE A 421 -19.95 -87.11 7.58
CA PHE A 421 -20.26 -87.71 8.89
C PHE A 421 -21.38 -88.74 8.73
N SER A 422 -22.35 -88.45 7.89
CA SER A 422 -23.36 -89.39 7.40
C SER A 422 -23.54 -89.20 5.88
N GLY A 423 -23.31 -90.28 5.13
CA GLY A 423 -23.43 -90.27 3.67
C GLY A 423 -22.14 -89.93 2.91
N ASN A 424 -22.29 -89.70 1.61
CA ASN A 424 -21.24 -89.36 0.67
C ASN A 424 -21.76 -88.29 -0.30
N ALA A 425 -20.83 -87.62 -0.98
CA ALA A 425 -21.11 -86.70 -2.06
C ALA A 425 -20.31 -87.11 -3.30
N THR A 426 -20.93 -86.99 -4.47
CA THR A 426 -20.29 -87.21 -5.77
C THR A 426 -20.30 -85.92 -6.56
N GLY A 427 -19.20 -85.63 -7.27
CA GLY A 427 -19.17 -84.44 -8.10
C GLY A 427 -19.42 -83.15 -7.33
N THR A 428 -20.23 -82.28 -7.90
CA THR A 428 -20.57 -80.96 -7.35
C THR A 428 -21.50 -81.02 -6.14
N ASP A 429 -22.02 -82.19 -5.75
CA ASP A 429 -22.82 -82.35 -4.53
C ASP A 429 -22.02 -82.03 -3.25
N ALA A 430 -20.69 -81.97 -3.35
CA ALA A 430 -19.81 -81.58 -2.24
C ALA A 430 -19.75 -80.06 -2.01
N ILE A 431 -20.32 -79.26 -2.92
CA ILE A 431 -20.36 -77.80 -2.85
C ILE A 431 -21.64 -77.37 -2.12
N VAL A 432 -21.48 -76.57 -1.07
CA VAL A 432 -22.58 -76.12 -0.22
C VAL A 432 -22.66 -74.60 -0.23
N GLU A 433 -23.89 -74.07 -0.26
CA GLU A 433 -24.17 -72.64 -0.13
C GLU A 433 -24.25 -72.23 1.34
N ASP A 434 -23.49 -71.20 1.72
CA ASP A 434 -23.65 -70.48 2.99
C ASP A 434 -24.87 -69.53 2.89
N ALA A 435 -26.06 -70.12 2.69
CA ALA A 435 -27.28 -69.37 2.40
C ALA A 435 -27.69 -68.39 3.53
N ALA A 436 -27.30 -68.72 4.78
CA ALA A 436 -27.52 -67.87 5.93
C ALA A 436 -26.43 -66.80 6.13
N GLY A 437 -25.31 -66.89 5.40
CA GLY A 437 -24.16 -65.98 5.50
C GLY A 437 -23.42 -66.06 6.83
N VAL A 438 -23.66 -67.12 7.62
CA VAL A 438 -23.08 -67.28 8.97
C VAL A 438 -21.62 -67.74 8.87
N GLY A 439 -21.32 -68.59 7.89
CA GLY A 439 -19.96 -69.01 7.59
C GLY A 439 -19.09 -67.89 7.03
N GLN A 440 -19.69 -66.85 6.45
CA GLN A 440 -18.97 -65.77 5.77
C GLN A 440 -18.03 -66.32 4.69
N ALA A 441 -18.46 -67.37 3.99
CA ALA A 441 -17.71 -67.92 2.87
C ALA A 441 -17.39 -66.81 1.84
N SER A 442 -16.20 -66.84 1.26
CA SER A 442 -15.61 -65.72 0.52
C SER A 442 -16.46 -65.24 -0.67
N ASN A 443 -17.22 -66.15 -1.26
CA ASN A 443 -18.24 -65.83 -2.26
C ASN A 443 -19.61 -66.49 -1.98
N GLY A 444 -19.84 -66.95 -0.75
CA GLY A 444 -21.08 -67.60 -0.33
C GLY A 444 -21.15 -69.11 -0.54
N ARG A 445 -20.07 -69.77 -1.00
CA ARG A 445 -20.00 -71.23 -1.15
C ARG A 445 -18.71 -71.81 -0.58
N PHE A 446 -18.74 -73.11 -0.29
CA PHE A 446 -17.59 -73.85 0.22
C PHE A 446 -17.71 -75.33 -0.11
N VAL A 447 -16.63 -76.08 0.09
CA VAL A 447 -16.55 -77.52 -0.18
C VAL A 447 -16.49 -78.30 1.14
N THR A 448 -17.29 -79.36 1.23
CA THR A 448 -17.30 -80.32 2.35
C THR A 448 -17.15 -81.78 1.86
N TYR A 449 -17.55 -82.77 2.67
CA TYR A 449 -17.37 -84.21 2.44
C TYR A 449 -15.90 -84.64 2.30
N LEU A 450 -15.01 -83.95 3.01
CA LEU A 450 -13.55 -84.18 2.97
C LEU A 450 -13.07 -85.17 4.05
N TYR A 451 -13.95 -85.99 4.64
CA TYR A 451 -13.57 -86.82 5.79
C TYR A 451 -12.88 -88.12 5.40
N GLY A 452 -13.00 -88.57 4.15
CA GLY A 452 -12.37 -89.80 3.68
C GLY A 452 -10.87 -89.65 3.51
N LYS A 453 -10.13 -90.76 3.53
CA LYS A 453 -8.71 -90.79 3.19
C LYS A 453 -8.49 -90.60 1.68
N GLY A 454 -7.52 -89.78 1.32
CA GLY A 454 -7.04 -89.58 -0.05
C GLY A 454 -7.86 -88.60 -0.88
N ILE A 455 -8.85 -87.93 -0.28
CA ILE A 455 -9.63 -86.90 -0.97
C ILE A 455 -8.69 -85.73 -1.23
N THR A 456 -8.66 -85.28 -2.47
CA THR A 456 -7.73 -84.24 -2.93
C THR A 456 -8.49 -83.09 -3.56
N LEU A 457 -8.29 -81.88 -3.03
CA LEU A 457 -8.63 -80.64 -3.72
C LEU A 457 -7.37 -80.12 -4.42
N LEU A 458 -7.38 -80.12 -5.75
CA LEU A 458 -6.22 -79.78 -6.58
C LEU A 458 -6.41 -78.43 -7.27
N TYR A 459 -5.69 -77.42 -6.83
CA TYR A 459 -5.64 -76.10 -7.48
C TYR A 459 -4.53 -76.09 -8.53
N GLU A 460 -4.87 -75.71 -9.76
CA GLU A 460 -3.90 -75.48 -10.83
C GLU A 460 -3.80 -73.97 -11.13
N ILE A 461 -2.65 -73.38 -10.78
CA ILE A 461 -2.43 -71.93 -10.84
C ILE A 461 -1.19 -71.64 -11.67
N TYR A 462 -1.26 -70.62 -12.52
CA TYR A 462 -0.19 -70.21 -13.42
C TYR A 462 0.43 -68.91 -12.95
N SER A 463 1.75 -68.92 -12.76
CA SER A 463 2.55 -67.74 -12.38
C SER A 463 3.24 -67.15 -13.60
N ASP A 464 3.29 -65.82 -13.72
CA ASP A 464 4.00 -65.13 -14.79
C ASP A 464 5.54 -65.18 -14.66
N ARG A 465 6.06 -65.62 -13.51
CA ARG A 465 7.49 -65.71 -13.20
C ARG A 465 7.78 -66.71 -12.09
N ASN A 466 9.04 -67.10 -11.95
CA ASN A 466 9.53 -67.73 -10.72
C ASN A 466 9.43 -66.71 -9.57
N VAL A 467 8.82 -67.10 -8.45
CA VAL A 467 8.68 -66.23 -7.27
C VAL A 467 8.83 -67.04 -6.00
N SER A 468 9.62 -66.53 -5.07
CA SER A 468 9.83 -67.10 -3.74
C SER A 468 9.14 -66.25 -2.67
N ASN A 469 9.12 -66.75 -1.42
CA ASN A 469 8.52 -66.06 -0.27
C ASN A 469 7.04 -65.72 -0.47
N VAL A 470 6.32 -66.61 -1.14
CA VAL A 470 4.88 -66.51 -1.32
C VAL A 470 4.17 -66.96 -0.05
N THR A 471 3.15 -66.19 0.35
CA THR A 471 2.28 -66.57 1.47
C THR A 471 1.07 -67.34 0.94
N LEU A 472 0.94 -68.59 1.39
CA LEU A 472 -0.22 -69.44 1.15
C LEU A 472 -1.07 -69.52 2.42
N THR A 473 -2.35 -69.21 2.28
CA THR A 473 -3.36 -69.23 3.34
C THR A 473 -4.50 -70.15 2.91
N LEU A 474 -4.96 -71.00 3.83
CA LEU A 474 -6.21 -71.74 3.67
C LEU A 474 -7.30 -71.05 4.47
N ARG A 475 -8.49 -70.96 3.88
CA ARG A 475 -9.67 -70.47 4.58
C ARG A 475 -10.58 -71.64 4.91
N LEU A 476 -10.67 -71.95 6.20
CA LEU A 476 -11.22 -73.21 6.70
C LEU A 476 -12.27 -72.99 7.79
N SER A 477 -13.16 -73.95 7.96
CA SER A 477 -14.13 -74.02 9.06
C SER A 477 -14.38 -75.46 9.51
N GLY A 478 -14.96 -75.63 10.70
CA GLY A 478 -15.36 -76.92 11.26
C GLY A 478 -16.86 -77.17 11.10
N GLU A 479 -17.26 -78.43 10.91
CA GLU A 479 -18.63 -78.78 10.52
C GLU A 479 -19.50 -79.37 11.65
N VAL A 480 -19.00 -80.33 12.43
CA VAL A 480 -19.85 -81.14 13.33
C VAL A 480 -19.35 -81.21 14.77
N MET A 481 -18.04 -81.17 14.98
CA MET A 481 -17.42 -81.32 16.30
C MET A 481 -16.05 -80.66 16.32
N ASP A 482 -15.51 -80.42 17.52
CA ASP A 482 -14.15 -79.92 17.70
C ASP A 482 -13.12 -80.94 17.20
N PHE A 483 -12.12 -80.46 16.48
CA PHE A 483 -10.99 -81.26 15.99
C PHE A 483 -9.78 -80.37 15.78
N TYR A 484 -8.62 -80.98 15.55
CA TYR A 484 -7.44 -80.29 15.08
C TYR A 484 -6.81 -81.06 13.94
N ILE A 485 -6.11 -80.35 13.06
CA ILE A 485 -5.37 -80.93 11.94
C ILE A 485 -3.89 -80.59 12.07
N GLN A 486 -3.05 -81.52 11.62
CA GLN A 486 -1.59 -81.41 11.61
C GLN A 486 -1.04 -81.75 10.22
N SER A 487 0.15 -81.22 9.89
CA SER A 487 0.82 -81.44 8.60
C SER A 487 1.53 -82.79 8.49
N THR A 488 1.85 -83.44 9.62
CA THR A 488 2.48 -84.76 9.69
C THR A 488 1.95 -85.55 10.88
N LYS A 489 2.03 -86.89 10.84
CA LYS A 489 1.70 -87.72 12.00
C LYS A 489 2.79 -87.57 13.07
N THR A 490 2.43 -87.00 14.22
CA THR A 490 3.32 -86.97 15.38
C THR A 490 3.33 -88.33 16.06
N ILE A 491 4.47 -89.02 16.08
CA ILE A 491 4.61 -90.34 16.74
C ILE A 491 4.46 -90.16 18.26
N GLY A 492 3.46 -90.81 18.87
CA GLY A 492 3.22 -90.82 20.32
C GLY A 492 2.01 -90.02 20.80
N VAL A 493 1.35 -89.28 19.91
CA VAL A 493 -0.06 -88.84 20.07
C VAL A 493 -0.93 -89.93 19.43
N LEU A 494 -2.17 -90.14 19.91
CA LEU A 494 -3.08 -91.20 19.44
C LEU A 494 -3.00 -91.33 17.90
N GLU A 495 -2.75 -92.53 17.37
CA GLU A 495 -2.55 -92.83 15.93
C GLU A 495 -3.78 -92.52 15.03
N GLU A 496 -4.80 -91.93 15.63
CA GLU A 496 -6.17 -91.77 15.16
C GLU A 496 -6.47 -90.35 14.64
N GLU A 497 -5.51 -89.42 14.73
CA GLU A 497 -5.73 -88.00 14.41
C GLU A 497 -5.58 -87.70 12.90
N PRO A 498 -6.43 -86.81 12.34
CA PRO A 498 -6.43 -86.50 10.91
C PRO A 498 -5.13 -85.79 10.49
N VAL A 499 -4.56 -86.22 9.38
CA VAL A 499 -3.52 -85.45 8.68
C VAL A 499 -4.14 -84.78 7.46
N TYR A 500 -3.86 -83.49 7.31
CA TYR A 500 -4.26 -82.72 6.14
C TYR A 500 -2.98 -82.26 5.44
N THR A 501 -2.58 -82.95 4.39
CA THR A 501 -1.33 -82.66 3.70
C THR A 501 -1.56 -81.55 2.68
N VAL A 502 -0.83 -80.44 2.82
CA VAL A 502 -0.77 -79.40 1.79
C VAL A 502 0.51 -79.59 0.99
N LYS A 503 0.40 -79.80 -0.33
CA LYS A 503 1.56 -79.86 -1.24
C LYS A 503 1.54 -78.69 -2.20
N VAL A 504 2.72 -78.15 -2.48
CA VAL A 504 2.94 -77.21 -3.59
C VAL A 504 3.96 -77.84 -4.54
N ASN A 505 3.58 -78.05 -5.81
CA ASN A 505 4.42 -78.71 -6.82
C ASN A 505 5.00 -80.05 -6.29
N ASP A 506 4.13 -80.89 -5.73
CA ASP A 506 4.43 -82.18 -5.08
C ASP A 506 5.30 -82.12 -3.81
N VAL A 507 5.74 -80.93 -3.38
CA VAL A 507 6.47 -80.74 -2.13
C VAL A 507 5.50 -80.50 -0.98
N ALA A 508 5.50 -81.40 0.01
CA ALA A 508 4.67 -81.26 1.22
C ALA A 508 5.16 -80.11 2.11
N LEU A 509 4.22 -79.24 2.53
CA LEU A 509 4.47 -78.15 3.46
C LEU A 509 4.30 -78.61 4.90
N GLN A 510 5.13 -78.06 5.80
CA GLN A 510 4.94 -78.16 7.25
C GLN A 510 4.27 -76.89 7.75
N TYR A 511 3.27 -77.04 8.62
CA TYR A 511 2.53 -75.91 9.18
C TYR A 511 2.08 -76.23 10.60
N ALA A 512 1.82 -75.18 11.39
CA ALA A 512 1.41 -75.33 12.80
C ALA A 512 0.05 -76.02 12.91
N ASN A 513 -0.17 -76.76 14.00
CA ASN A 513 -1.46 -77.40 14.24
C ASN A 513 -2.59 -76.36 14.22
N ILE A 514 -3.66 -76.67 13.48
CA ILE A 514 -4.85 -75.82 13.38
C ILE A 514 -5.94 -76.49 14.22
N SER A 515 -6.49 -75.75 15.18
CA SER A 515 -7.56 -76.22 16.07
C SER A 515 -8.87 -75.52 15.75
N PHE A 516 -9.95 -76.31 15.67
CA PHE A 516 -11.32 -75.84 15.58
C PHE A 516 -12.01 -76.17 16.90
N THR A 517 -12.42 -75.14 17.62
CA THR A 517 -13.11 -75.24 18.91
C THR A 517 -14.48 -74.59 18.81
N ASP A 518 -15.40 -75.00 19.69
CA ASP A 518 -16.78 -74.52 19.72
C ASP A 518 -17.52 -74.78 18.38
N VAL A 519 -17.18 -75.87 17.69
CA VAL A 519 -17.85 -76.27 16.44
C VAL A 519 -19.28 -76.71 16.77
N PRO A 520 -20.32 -76.09 16.16
CA PRO A 520 -21.70 -76.46 16.39
C PRO A 520 -21.96 -77.93 16.09
N SER A 521 -22.77 -78.55 16.94
CA SER A 521 -23.23 -79.91 16.67
C SER A 521 -24.15 -79.94 15.44
N GLN A 522 -24.24 -81.09 14.75
CA GLN A 522 -25.12 -81.25 13.59
C GLN A 522 -26.58 -80.84 13.86
N SER A 523 -27.05 -80.94 15.10
CA SER A 523 -28.42 -80.54 15.48
C SER A 523 -28.67 -79.03 15.50
N GLU A 524 -27.61 -78.21 15.55
CA GLU A 524 -27.71 -76.76 15.61
C GLU A 524 -27.91 -76.11 14.24
N ASN A 525 -27.59 -76.83 13.15
CA ASN A 525 -27.73 -76.39 11.76
C ASN A 525 -27.14 -74.98 11.53
N THR A 526 -26.03 -74.69 12.20
CA THR A 526 -25.27 -73.45 12.16
C THR A 526 -23.82 -73.74 11.78
N LEU A 527 -23.20 -72.80 11.08
CA LEU A 527 -21.85 -72.91 10.55
C LEU A 527 -20.90 -72.00 11.35
N LEU A 528 -19.68 -72.45 11.65
CA LEU A 528 -18.65 -71.54 12.15
C LEU A 528 -18.15 -70.61 11.03
N PRO A 529 -17.86 -69.33 11.34
CA PRO A 529 -17.21 -68.44 10.40
C PRO A 529 -15.88 -69.00 9.87
N PHE A 530 -15.72 -68.97 8.55
CA PHE A 530 -14.51 -69.36 7.84
C PHE A 530 -13.34 -68.44 8.18
N THR A 531 -12.27 -69.05 8.69
CA THR A 531 -11.08 -68.36 9.22
C THR A 531 -9.85 -68.62 8.37
N ASP A 532 -9.01 -67.59 8.22
CA ASP A 532 -7.74 -67.66 7.47
C ASP A 532 -6.62 -68.27 8.33
N PHE A 533 -6.01 -69.35 7.83
CA PHE A 533 -4.85 -70.00 8.43
C PHE A 533 -3.65 -69.92 7.47
N ILE A 534 -2.59 -69.22 7.89
CA ILE A 534 -1.34 -69.15 7.14
C ILE A 534 -0.65 -70.52 7.21
N ILE A 535 -0.53 -71.18 6.07
CA ILE A 535 0.15 -72.48 5.97
C ILE A 535 1.65 -72.28 5.84
N SER A 536 2.08 -71.35 4.98
CA SER A 536 3.49 -71.03 4.82
C SER A 536 3.65 -69.63 4.24
N VAL A 537 4.73 -68.95 4.66
CA VAL A 537 5.19 -67.66 4.08
C VAL A 537 6.40 -67.84 3.15
N ASN A 538 6.84 -69.08 2.97
CA ASN A 538 8.04 -69.45 2.22
C ASN A 538 7.71 -70.42 1.08
N VAL A 539 6.59 -70.19 0.40
CA VAL A 539 6.23 -70.97 -0.79
C VAL A 539 7.01 -70.46 -2.00
N ASN A 540 7.53 -71.39 -2.80
CA ASN A 540 8.16 -71.08 -4.08
C ASN A 540 7.23 -71.52 -5.21
N LEU A 541 6.89 -70.60 -6.10
CA LEU A 541 6.17 -70.88 -7.33
C LEU A 541 7.15 -70.78 -8.52
N VAL A 542 6.96 -71.65 -9.50
CA VAL A 542 7.69 -71.61 -10.77
C VAL A 542 6.90 -70.84 -11.81
N GLU A 543 7.59 -70.26 -12.79
CA GLU A 543 6.97 -69.70 -13.98
C GLU A 543 6.14 -70.76 -14.71
N GLY A 544 4.93 -70.40 -15.14
CA GLY A 544 3.96 -71.32 -15.69
C GLY A 544 3.18 -72.08 -14.61
N LYS A 545 2.87 -73.35 -14.86
CA LYS A 545 1.95 -74.15 -14.04
C LYS A 545 2.53 -74.49 -12.67
N ASN A 546 1.72 -74.27 -11.64
CA ASN A 546 1.92 -74.71 -10.27
C ASN A 546 0.71 -75.50 -9.78
N THR A 547 0.92 -76.52 -8.97
CA THR A 547 -0.14 -77.29 -8.33
C THR A 547 -0.14 -77.05 -6.83
N ILE A 548 -1.32 -76.85 -6.25
CA ILE A 548 -1.52 -76.83 -4.80
C ILE A 548 -2.54 -77.90 -4.47
N ALA A 549 -2.11 -78.96 -3.80
CA ALA A 549 -2.97 -80.09 -3.46
C ALA A 549 -3.24 -80.09 -1.96
N LEU A 550 -4.53 -80.11 -1.59
CA LEU A 550 -4.98 -80.34 -0.22
C LEU A 550 -5.47 -81.76 -0.11
N ILE A 551 -4.82 -82.59 0.70
CA ILE A 551 -5.02 -84.04 0.71
C ILE A 551 -5.35 -84.50 2.12
N THR A 552 -6.47 -85.19 2.28
CA THR A 552 -6.92 -85.74 3.56
C THR A 552 -6.30 -87.12 3.80
N ASP A 553 -5.92 -87.45 5.02
CA ASP A 553 -5.48 -88.79 5.44
C ASP A 553 -6.25 -89.26 6.70
N ASN A 554 -7.54 -88.92 6.75
CA ASN A 554 -8.40 -89.40 7.82
C ASN A 554 -8.85 -90.83 7.51
N ALA A 555 -8.43 -91.76 8.37
CA ALA A 555 -8.80 -93.18 8.30
C ALA A 555 -9.69 -93.62 9.47
N LEU A 556 -10.19 -92.67 10.26
CA LEU A 556 -10.97 -92.95 11.47
C LEU A 556 -12.39 -93.39 11.10
N LEU A 557 -12.77 -94.61 11.50
CA LEU A 557 -14.11 -95.16 11.32
C LEU A 557 -14.84 -95.26 12.65
N MET A 558 -16.05 -94.70 12.72
CA MET A 558 -16.92 -94.71 13.90
C MET A 558 -18.23 -95.44 13.58
N GLY A 559 -18.27 -96.76 13.80
CA GLY A 559 -19.52 -97.52 13.66
C GLY A 559 -20.10 -97.58 12.23
N GLY A 560 -19.26 -97.44 11.21
CA GLY A 560 -19.67 -97.48 9.79
C GLY A 560 -19.69 -96.11 9.09
N THR A 561 -19.39 -95.03 9.80
CA THR A 561 -19.20 -93.68 9.25
C THR A 561 -17.76 -93.17 9.48
N MET A 562 -17.34 -92.13 8.74
CA MET A 562 -16.03 -91.48 8.96
C MET A 562 -16.09 -90.55 10.18
N GLY A 563 -15.01 -90.45 10.94
CA GLY A 563 -14.87 -89.40 11.95
C GLY A 563 -14.93 -88.01 11.32
N ALA A 564 -15.71 -87.09 11.90
CA ALA A 564 -15.88 -85.72 11.41
C ALA A 564 -14.67 -84.83 11.75
N THR A 565 -13.49 -85.21 11.23
CA THR A 565 -12.20 -84.63 11.61
C THR A 565 -11.46 -84.02 10.41
N ALA A 566 -12.18 -83.58 9.38
CA ALA A 566 -11.60 -82.77 8.31
C ALA A 566 -12.32 -81.41 8.21
N PRO A 567 -11.60 -80.35 7.80
CA PRO A 567 -12.20 -79.04 7.66
C PRO A 567 -13.07 -78.95 6.41
N MET A 568 -14.05 -78.06 6.45
CA MET A 568 -14.63 -77.50 5.24
C MET A 568 -13.67 -76.46 4.67
N VAL A 569 -13.64 -76.34 3.35
CA VAL A 569 -12.70 -75.45 2.63
C VAL A 569 -13.50 -74.43 1.84
N ASP A 570 -13.29 -73.15 2.16
CA ASP A 570 -13.85 -72.02 1.40
C ASP A 570 -12.93 -71.76 0.20
N CYS A 571 -11.69 -71.37 0.47
CA CYS A 571 -10.76 -71.01 -0.58
C CYS A 571 -9.30 -71.12 -0.13
N ILE A 572 -8.39 -70.97 -1.10
CA ILE A 572 -7.00 -70.65 -0.82
C ILE A 572 -6.72 -69.20 -1.21
N LYS A 573 -5.86 -68.55 -0.42
CA LYS A 573 -5.37 -67.20 -0.72
C LYS A 573 -3.86 -67.25 -0.91
N ILE A 574 -3.40 -66.64 -1.99
CA ILE A 574 -1.98 -66.54 -2.33
C ILE A 574 -1.59 -65.07 -2.42
N ASN A 575 -0.78 -64.61 -1.48
CA ASN A 575 -0.20 -63.27 -1.52
C ASN A 575 1.20 -63.34 -2.15
N THR A 576 1.36 -62.69 -3.29
CA THR A 576 2.59 -62.72 -4.09
C THR A 576 2.77 -61.47 -4.95
N TYR A 577 3.99 -61.26 -5.42
CA TYR A 577 4.37 -60.27 -6.44
C TYR A 577 4.11 -60.75 -7.86
N ALA A 578 3.97 -62.06 -8.06
CA ALA A 578 3.66 -62.64 -9.36
C ALA A 578 2.20 -62.36 -9.75
N ILE A 579 1.97 -62.23 -11.04
CA ILE A 579 0.63 -62.25 -11.59
C ILE A 579 0.21 -63.71 -11.67
N LEU A 580 -0.84 -64.06 -10.93
CA LEU A 580 -1.40 -65.41 -10.94
C LEU A 580 -2.66 -65.45 -11.80
N THR A 581 -2.79 -66.53 -12.55
CA THR A 581 -3.98 -66.86 -13.34
C THR A 581 -4.38 -68.32 -13.10
N TRP A 582 -5.65 -68.66 -13.34
CA TRP A 582 -6.15 -70.03 -13.25
C TRP A 582 -7.37 -70.17 -14.15
N ASN A 583 -7.82 -71.41 -14.36
CA ASN A 583 -9.00 -71.72 -15.16
C ASN A 583 -10.10 -72.29 -14.24
N PRO A 584 -10.89 -71.45 -13.56
CA PRO A 584 -11.96 -71.92 -12.69
C PRO A 584 -13.08 -72.58 -13.51
N ILE A 585 -13.68 -73.65 -12.98
CA ILE A 585 -14.87 -74.28 -13.54
C ILE A 585 -16.09 -73.55 -12.97
N LEU A 586 -16.53 -72.52 -13.69
CA LEU A 586 -17.65 -71.67 -13.29
C LEU A 586 -19.02 -72.34 -13.44
N ASP A 587 -19.10 -73.46 -14.16
CA ASP A 587 -20.33 -74.21 -14.44
C ASP A 587 -20.56 -75.37 -13.46
N ASN A 588 -19.86 -75.39 -12.31
CA ASN A 588 -20.10 -76.37 -11.23
C ASN A 588 -21.48 -76.20 -10.53
N TYR A 589 -22.42 -75.49 -11.18
CA TYR A 589 -23.68 -75.00 -10.62
C TYR A 589 -24.90 -75.49 -11.40
#